data_AF-A0A2V1BTX9-F1
#
_entry.id   AF-A0A2V1BTX9-F1
#
_cell.length_a   1.000
_cell.length_b   1.000
_cell.length_c   1.000
_cell.angle_alpha   90.00
_cell.angle_beta   90.00
_cell.angle_gamma   90.00
#
_symmetry.space_group_name_H-M   'P 1'
#
loop_
_entity.id
_entity.type
_entity.pdbx_description
1 polymer ?
#
loop_
_entity_poly.entity_id
_entity_poly.type
_entity_poly.pdbx_seq_one_letter_code
_entity_poly.pdbx_strand_id
1 'polypeptide(L)'
;LLNIPSKIVLRNQTAALDVKRTAGKVKSKLHGILVILKDNINTHPDLGMRSASGSFALKDARPRENARFVDKIIAAGMIIIGKANLSELSNFRGERLPSGWSAMGGQCQSAYVRGGVLPNDTKDGHSIDTFISTLLSGLVVVVSAGFSPLNIGTTTDGLLVCPAGRASLYTIKPTIGVVSQDGLIPISHTMDSAGRMGKTPYDIAVFLDILREDGAPVCWKVQWQNFSVAAVNYTERIFPPTYMAPVESATIEMNRQFQDAYDTLKVRARKFSENVPLPKPELASVNDKDCKPMIMLNDFRHDFPKYLDSLEFAPIKSLQELIDFNREHAEVELPPGHANQKVLEQAAELNLTDSEYQEYLSKMRRVCQVA
;
A
#
# COMPACT_ATOMS: atom_id res chain seq x y z
N LEU A 1 16.54 -11.29 4.59
CA LEU A 1 16.05 -12.57 5.20
C LEU A 1 14.63 -12.84 4.68
N LEU A 2 14.31 -14.04 4.21
CA LEU A 2 12.93 -14.34 3.79
C LEU A 2 11.98 -14.33 5.00
N ASN A 3 10.82 -13.68 4.84
CA ASN A 3 9.76 -13.65 5.85
C ASN A 3 8.62 -14.59 5.42
N ILE A 4 8.82 -15.89 5.64
CA ILE A 4 7.92 -16.95 5.18
C ILE A 4 7.68 -17.98 6.30
N PRO A 5 6.49 -18.59 6.38
CA PRO A 5 6.27 -19.73 7.26
C PRO A 5 7.14 -20.92 6.86
N SER A 6 7.30 -21.89 7.77
CA SER A 6 8.06 -23.10 7.44
C SER A 6 7.37 -23.91 6.34
N LYS A 7 8.17 -24.55 5.47
CA LYS A 7 7.67 -25.37 4.36
C LYS A 7 6.75 -26.51 4.84
N ILE A 8 7.01 -27.04 6.04
CA ILE A 8 6.19 -28.11 6.64
C ILE A 8 4.80 -27.56 7.02
N VAL A 9 4.74 -26.38 7.65
CA VAL A 9 3.48 -25.72 8.00
C VAL A 9 2.64 -25.45 6.76
N LEU A 10 3.25 -24.88 5.70
CA LEU A 10 2.53 -24.60 4.45
C LEU A 10 1.99 -25.87 3.78
N ARG A 11 2.79 -26.95 3.74
CA ARG A 11 2.35 -28.24 3.18
C ARG A 11 1.20 -28.85 3.96
N ASN A 12 1.27 -28.82 5.29
CA ASN A 12 0.21 -29.35 6.15
C ASN A 12 -1.08 -28.53 6.01
N GLN A 13 -0.98 -27.20 5.96
CA GLN A 13 -2.13 -26.32 5.74
C GLN A 13 -2.78 -26.57 4.38
N THR A 14 -1.97 -26.72 3.32
CA THR A 14 -2.45 -27.00 1.96
C THR A 14 -3.17 -28.35 1.92
N ALA A 15 -2.54 -29.42 2.43
CA ALA A 15 -3.12 -30.76 2.48
C ALA A 15 -4.44 -30.79 3.26
N ALA A 16 -4.53 -30.08 4.38
CA ALA A 16 -5.76 -29.99 5.16
C ALA A 16 -6.89 -29.27 4.39
N LEU A 17 -6.56 -28.25 3.59
CA LEU A 17 -7.53 -27.56 2.74
C LEU A 17 -7.95 -28.43 1.54
N ASP A 18 -7.05 -29.23 0.98
CA ASP A 18 -7.36 -30.19 -0.10
C ASP A 18 -8.29 -31.31 0.37
N VAL A 19 -8.07 -31.85 1.58
CA VAL A 19 -8.98 -32.83 2.20
C VAL A 19 -10.37 -32.22 2.37
N LYS A 20 -10.47 -30.99 2.88
CA LYS A 20 -11.74 -30.28 3.01
C LYS A 20 -12.42 -30.06 1.66
N ARG A 21 -11.65 -29.67 0.63
CA ARG A 21 -12.16 -29.46 -0.73
C ARG A 21 -12.72 -30.76 -1.33
N THR A 22 -11.99 -31.86 -1.18
CA THR A 22 -12.41 -33.19 -1.67
C THR A 22 -13.68 -33.68 -0.98
N ALA A 23 -13.85 -33.35 0.30
CA ALA A 23 -15.06 -33.63 1.07
C ALA A 23 -16.21 -32.62 0.83
N GLY A 24 -16.11 -31.71 -0.14
CA GLY A 24 -17.12 -30.69 -0.42
C GLY A 24 -17.20 -29.55 0.60
N LYS A 25 -16.27 -29.47 1.56
CA LYS A 25 -16.23 -28.46 2.64
C LYS A 25 -15.38 -27.24 2.24
N VAL A 26 -15.77 -26.57 1.15
CA VAL A 26 -15.11 -25.36 0.64
C VAL A 26 -15.50 -24.15 1.49
N LYS A 27 -14.51 -23.39 1.98
CA LYS A 27 -14.76 -22.24 2.86
C LYS A 27 -15.15 -20.95 2.14
N SER A 28 -14.62 -20.73 0.94
CA SER A 28 -14.91 -19.54 0.14
C SER A 28 -14.53 -19.77 -1.33
N LYS A 29 -14.82 -18.78 -2.19
CA LYS A 29 -14.33 -18.75 -3.57
C LYS A 29 -12.80 -18.73 -3.69
N LEU A 30 -12.10 -18.35 -2.61
CA LEU A 30 -10.63 -18.30 -2.53
C LEU A 30 -10.05 -19.42 -1.65
N HIS A 31 -10.81 -20.49 -1.40
CA HIS A 31 -10.30 -21.64 -0.63
C HIS A 31 -9.07 -22.28 -1.31
N GLY A 32 -7.98 -22.41 -0.57
CA GLY A 32 -6.70 -22.93 -1.06
C GLY A 32 -5.88 -21.94 -1.88
N ILE A 33 -6.38 -20.71 -2.09
CA ILE A 33 -5.65 -19.69 -2.87
C ILE A 33 -4.54 -19.07 -2.02
N LEU A 34 -3.36 -18.94 -2.63
CA LEU A 34 -2.20 -18.35 -2.00
C LEU A 34 -2.33 -16.82 -1.94
N VAL A 35 -1.82 -16.22 -0.87
CA VAL A 35 -1.73 -14.77 -0.70
C VAL A 35 -0.43 -14.38 -0.01
N ILE A 36 0.11 -13.24 -0.41
CA ILE A 36 1.27 -12.61 0.23
C ILE A 36 0.83 -11.29 0.87
N LEU A 37 1.29 -11.04 2.10
CA LEU A 37 0.98 -9.82 2.86
C LEU A 37 2.11 -8.81 2.72
N LYS A 38 1.82 -7.53 2.89
CA LYS A 38 2.85 -6.53 3.18
C LYS A 38 3.50 -6.78 4.53
N ASP A 39 4.80 -6.48 4.66
CA ASP A 39 5.52 -6.63 5.94
C ASP A 39 5.11 -5.64 7.05
N ASN A 40 4.21 -4.69 6.76
CA ASN A 40 3.64 -3.78 7.75
C ASN A 40 2.29 -4.27 8.34
N ILE A 41 1.86 -5.48 8.00
CA ILE A 41 0.60 -6.09 8.45
C ILE A 41 0.92 -7.09 9.55
N ASN A 42 0.29 -6.99 10.72
CA ASN A 42 0.52 -7.91 11.82
C ASN A 42 0.09 -9.33 11.49
N THR A 43 0.96 -10.27 11.86
CA THR A 43 0.68 -11.69 11.95
C THR A 43 1.10 -12.16 13.32
N HIS A 44 0.26 -12.96 13.97
CA HIS A 44 0.58 -13.63 15.21
C HIS A 44 1.88 -14.45 15.05
N PRO A 45 2.78 -14.48 16.05
CA PRO A 45 4.04 -15.21 15.98
C PRO A 45 3.93 -16.67 15.54
N ASP A 46 2.82 -17.35 15.87
CA ASP A 46 2.57 -18.75 15.47
C ASP A 46 2.47 -18.96 13.95
N LEU A 47 2.18 -17.89 13.19
CA LEU A 47 2.22 -17.96 11.72
C LEU A 47 3.67 -17.99 11.18
N GLY A 48 4.68 -17.83 12.04
CA GLY A 48 6.08 -17.93 11.68
C GLY A 48 6.59 -16.77 10.83
N MET A 49 5.92 -15.63 10.88
CA MET A 49 6.26 -14.43 10.11
C MET A 49 6.39 -13.20 11.02
N ARG A 50 7.37 -12.34 10.71
CA ARG A 50 7.62 -11.06 11.37
C ARG A 50 6.72 -9.95 10.83
N SER A 51 6.60 -8.85 11.56
CA SER A 51 5.94 -7.62 11.07
C SER A 51 6.84 -6.44 11.40
N ALA A 52 7.76 -6.10 10.49
CA ALA A 52 8.85 -5.16 10.78
C ALA A 52 8.79 -3.87 9.95
N SER A 53 7.88 -3.79 8.97
CA SER A 53 7.85 -2.67 8.01
C SER A 53 9.21 -2.45 7.32
N GLY A 54 10.01 -3.51 7.16
CA GLY A 54 11.34 -3.46 6.55
C GLY A 54 12.48 -2.89 7.42
N SER A 55 12.22 -2.42 8.65
CA SER A 55 13.23 -1.85 9.55
C SER A 55 13.75 -2.88 10.57
N PHE A 56 15.05 -2.85 10.85
CA PHE A 56 15.66 -3.66 11.91
C PHE A 56 15.19 -3.27 13.31
N ALA A 57 14.76 -2.03 13.54
CA ALA A 57 14.20 -1.57 14.82
C ALA A 57 12.96 -2.37 15.25
N LEU A 58 12.23 -2.95 14.29
CA LEU A 58 11.02 -3.74 14.52
C LEU A 58 11.20 -5.22 14.18
N LYS A 59 12.42 -5.68 13.88
CA LYS A 59 12.71 -7.05 13.43
C LYS A 59 12.17 -8.11 14.39
N ASP A 60 12.30 -7.87 15.69
CA ASP A 60 11.93 -8.80 16.75
C ASP A 60 10.60 -8.42 17.44
N ALA A 61 9.84 -7.47 16.86
CA ALA A 61 8.52 -7.11 17.33
C ALA A 61 7.55 -8.30 17.26
N ARG A 62 6.74 -8.47 18.31
CA ARG A 62 5.75 -9.56 18.44
C ARG A 62 4.35 -8.98 18.58
N PRO A 63 3.52 -9.07 17.54
CA PRO A 63 2.10 -8.76 17.64
C PRO A 63 1.38 -9.70 18.61
N ARG A 64 0.46 -9.16 19.43
CA ARG A 64 -0.42 -9.98 20.28
C ARG A 64 -1.43 -10.79 19.47
N GLU A 65 -1.83 -10.25 18.32
CA GLU A 65 -2.89 -10.78 17.47
C GLU A 65 -2.55 -10.55 15.99
N ASN A 66 -3.24 -11.26 15.11
CA ASN A 66 -3.25 -10.95 13.68
C ASN A 66 -3.89 -9.58 13.43
N ALA A 67 -3.56 -8.95 12.30
CA ALA A 67 -4.44 -7.91 11.79
C ALA A 67 -5.84 -8.50 11.53
N ARG A 68 -6.91 -7.75 11.82
CA ARG A 68 -8.28 -8.30 11.80
C ARG A 68 -8.67 -8.94 10.46
N PHE A 69 -8.24 -8.36 9.36
CA PHE A 69 -8.49 -8.92 8.03
C PHE A 69 -7.62 -10.14 7.71
N VAL A 70 -6.50 -10.37 8.41
CA VAL A 70 -5.71 -11.60 8.30
C VAL A 70 -6.48 -12.79 8.87
N ASP A 71 -7.20 -12.61 9.97
CA ASP A 71 -8.09 -13.67 10.48
C ASP A 71 -9.20 -14.01 9.48
N LYS A 72 -9.76 -13.00 8.80
CA LYS A 72 -10.73 -13.20 7.72
C LYS A 72 -10.15 -13.96 6.53
N ILE A 73 -8.90 -13.68 6.14
CA ILE A 73 -8.17 -14.43 5.10
C ILE A 73 -8.05 -15.92 5.49
N ILE A 74 -7.61 -16.21 6.72
CA ILE A 74 -7.43 -17.58 7.22
C ILE A 74 -8.79 -18.29 7.34
N ALA A 75 -9.81 -17.58 7.82
CA ALA A 75 -11.18 -18.07 7.94
C ALA A 75 -11.77 -18.42 6.56
N ALA A 76 -11.50 -17.62 5.53
CA ALA A 76 -11.90 -17.88 4.14
C ALA A 76 -11.16 -19.07 3.49
N GLY A 77 -10.18 -19.65 4.18
CA GLY A 77 -9.44 -20.82 3.72
C GLY A 77 -8.32 -20.48 2.74
N MET A 78 -7.87 -19.23 2.70
CA MET A 78 -6.68 -18.83 1.94
C MET A 78 -5.40 -19.24 2.67
N ILE A 79 -4.28 -19.28 1.95
CA ILE A 79 -2.97 -19.70 2.47
C ILE A 79 -2.00 -18.52 2.37
N ILE A 80 -1.53 -18.04 3.53
CA ILE A 80 -0.55 -16.96 3.59
C ILE A 80 0.84 -17.58 3.45
N ILE A 81 1.53 -17.29 2.34
CA ILE A 81 2.82 -17.95 2.02
C ILE A 81 4.04 -17.11 2.42
N GLY A 82 3.83 -15.87 2.86
CA GLY A 82 4.90 -14.99 3.28
C GLY A 82 4.50 -13.52 3.29
N LYS A 83 5.51 -12.69 3.57
CA LYS A 83 5.42 -11.23 3.46
C LYS A 83 6.38 -10.69 2.42
N ALA A 84 5.89 -9.75 1.63
CA ALA A 84 6.69 -9.04 0.66
C ALA A 84 7.38 -7.82 1.28
N ASN A 85 8.49 -7.44 0.66
CA ASN A 85 9.21 -6.21 0.96
C ASN A 85 8.33 -4.97 0.71
N LEU A 86 8.80 -3.83 1.20
CA LEU A 86 8.23 -2.50 1.03
C LEU A 86 9.34 -1.44 1.05
N SER A 87 8.99 -0.21 0.66
CA SER A 87 9.74 0.97 1.05
C SER A 87 9.67 1.07 2.58
N GLU A 88 10.82 1.11 3.24
CA GLU A 88 10.92 1.03 4.70
C GLU A 88 9.98 2.00 5.42
N LEU A 89 9.36 1.51 6.50
CA LEU A 89 8.37 2.24 7.30
C LEU A 89 7.29 2.84 6.42
N SER A 90 6.88 2.12 5.38
CA SER A 90 5.94 2.66 4.42
C SER A 90 6.41 4.04 3.93
N ASN A 91 7.63 4.11 3.39
CA ASN A 91 8.23 5.33 2.83
C ASN A 91 8.11 6.60 3.71
N PHE A 92 7.80 6.45 5.00
CA PHE A 92 7.58 7.55 5.93
C PHE A 92 8.84 7.82 6.77
N ARG A 93 9.98 7.29 6.32
CA ARG A 93 11.27 7.51 6.97
C ARG A 93 11.86 8.86 6.63
N GLY A 94 12.07 9.14 5.34
CA GLY A 94 12.88 10.26 4.89
C GLY A 94 12.45 10.85 3.56
N GLU A 95 12.93 12.07 3.30
CA GLU A 95 12.68 12.75 2.03
C GLU A 95 13.54 12.16 0.92
N ARG A 96 12.98 12.08 -0.29
CA ARG A 96 13.70 11.72 -1.53
C ARG A 96 14.44 10.37 -1.47
N LEU A 97 14.02 9.45 -0.59
CA LEU A 97 14.53 8.08 -0.60
C LEU A 97 14.11 7.35 -1.89
N PRO A 98 14.97 6.47 -2.44
CA PRO A 98 14.60 5.56 -3.51
C PRO A 98 13.44 4.66 -3.07
N SER A 99 12.43 4.60 -3.91
CA SER A 99 11.27 3.76 -3.62
C SER A 99 11.66 2.29 -3.73
N GLY A 100 11.31 1.53 -2.71
CA GLY A 100 11.33 0.08 -2.71
C GLY A 100 12.54 -0.60 -2.11
N TRP A 101 13.33 0.17 -1.40
CA TRP A 101 14.37 -0.31 -0.51
C TRP A 101 13.86 -0.41 0.94
N SER A 102 14.33 -1.42 1.65
CA SER A 102 14.33 -1.45 3.11
C SER A 102 15.60 -2.11 3.65
N ALA A 103 15.98 -1.79 4.89
CA ALA A 103 17.18 -2.36 5.49
C ALA A 103 17.13 -3.89 5.56
N MET A 104 15.95 -4.45 5.87
CA MET A 104 15.77 -5.91 5.97
C MET A 104 15.60 -6.63 4.62
N GLY A 105 14.98 -5.96 3.65
CA GLY A 105 14.56 -6.56 2.37
C GLY A 105 15.44 -6.20 1.19
N GLY A 106 16.32 -5.21 1.33
CA GLY A 106 17.11 -4.64 0.23
C GLY A 106 16.25 -3.93 -0.81
N GLN A 107 16.83 -3.66 -1.98
CA GLN A 107 16.15 -3.01 -3.10
C GLN A 107 15.27 -4.01 -3.86
N CYS A 108 13.99 -3.69 -4.01
CA CYS A 108 13.09 -4.40 -4.90
C CYS A 108 13.23 -3.90 -6.35
N GLN A 109 13.08 -4.81 -7.32
CA GLN A 109 13.21 -4.52 -8.76
C GLN A 109 11.89 -4.82 -9.48
N SER A 110 11.66 -4.10 -10.58
CA SER A 110 10.56 -4.41 -11.49
C SER A 110 10.58 -5.82 -12.08
N ALA A 111 9.42 -6.47 -12.15
CA ALA A 111 9.25 -7.73 -12.88
C ALA A 111 9.32 -7.57 -14.42
N TYR A 112 9.16 -6.35 -14.93
CA TYR A 112 9.12 -6.06 -16.36
C TYR A 112 10.47 -5.55 -16.91
N VAL A 113 11.43 -5.22 -16.03
CA VAL A 113 12.75 -4.75 -16.43
C VAL A 113 13.79 -5.83 -16.16
N ARG A 114 14.52 -6.22 -17.21
CA ARG A 114 15.65 -7.15 -17.12
C ARG A 114 16.92 -6.40 -16.72
N GLY A 115 17.79 -7.06 -15.96
CA GLY A 115 19.15 -6.57 -15.70
C GLY A 115 19.33 -5.73 -14.44
N GLY A 116 18.32 -5.66 -13.55
CA GLY A 116 18.46 -4.93 -12.29
C GLY A 116 17.77 -3.57 -12.30
N VAL A 117 17.94 -2.86 -11.18
CA VAL A 117 17.68 -1.41 -11.13
C VAL A 117 18.76 -0.71 -11.95
N LEU A 118 18.35 0.18 -12.87
CA LEU A 118 19.27 0.89 -13.73
C LEU A 118 19.95 2.03 -12.95
N PRO A 119 21.31 2.13 -12.95
CA PRO A 119 22.03 3.13 -12.13
C PRO A 119 21.71 4.60 -12.46
N ASN A 120 21.30 4.88 -13.70
CA ASN A 120 20.99 6.23 -14.18
C ASN A 120 19.49 6.43 -14.40
N ASP A 121 18.64 5.58 -13.81
CA ASP A 121 17.21 5.78 -13.89
C ASP A 121 16.78 6.98 -13.05
N THR A 122 15.63 7.57 -13.38
CA THR A 122 15.04 8.59 -12.52
C THR A 122 14.54 7.95 -11.21
N LYS A 123 14.29 8.77 -10.18
CA LYS A 123 13.86 8.29 -8.85
C LYS A 123 12.68 7.30 -8.91
N ASP A 124 11.73 7.55 -9.81
CA ASP A 124 10.56 6.71 -10.08
C ASP A 124 10.59 6.18 -11.53
N GLY A 125 11.80 5.91 -12.01
CA GLY A 125 12.11 5.45 -13.36
C GLY A 125 11.64 4.03 -13.64
N HIS A 126 11.81 3.57 -14.88
CA HIS A 126 11.13 2.37 -15.39
C HIS A 126 11.64 1.06 -14.77
N SER A 127 12.89 1.02 -14.30
CA SER A 127 13.54 -0.16 -13.71
C SER A 127 13.11 -0.46 -12.28
N ILE A 128 12.42 0.48 -11.66
CA ILE A 128 11.81 0.32 -10.35
C ILE A 128 10.30 0.25 -10.55
N ASP A 129 9.64 -0.75 -9.96
CA ASP A 129 8.18 -0.95 -10.04
C ASP A 129 7.38 0.10 -9.26
N THR A 130 8.06 1.14 -8.79
CA THR A 130 7.59 2.06 -7.78
C THR A 130 7.51 3.48 -8.34
N PHE A 131 6.45 4.16 -7.92
CA PHE A 131 6.26 5.58 -8.07
C PHE A 131 6.30 6.22 -6.68
N ILE A 132 6.39 7.56 -6.61
CA ILE A 132 6.32 8.41 -5.41
C ILE A 132 5.74 7.65 -4.22
N SER A 133 6.60 7.38 -3.25
CA SER A 133 6.20 6.87 -1.95
C SER A 133 5.48 5.53 -1.96
N THR A 134 5.73 4.64 -2.92
CA THR A 134 5.01 3.35 -2.90
C THR A 134 5.59 2.39 -1.86
N LEU A 135 4.80 2.21 -0.81
CA LEU A 135 5.02 1.28 0.29
C LEU A 135 4.96 -0.20 -0.13
N LEU A 136 4.84 -0.52 -1.42
CA LEU A 136 4.37 -1.83 -1.92
C LEU A 136 5.38 -2.52 -2.84
N SER A 137 6.62 -2.03 -2.83
CA SER A 137 7.74 -2.56 -3.58
C SER A 137 8.07 -4.00 -3.20
N GLY A 138 7.61 -4.94 -4.00
CA GLY A 138 7.71 -6.37 -3.71
C GLY A 138 6.34 -7.01 -3.72
N LEU A 139 5.30 -6.32 -3.23
CA LEU A 139 3.93 -6.82 -3.36
C LEU A 139 3.49 -6.86 -4.82
N VAL A 140 3.73 -5.78 -5.56
CA VAL A 140 3.34 -5.76 -6.98
C VAL A 140 4.14 -6.77 -7.79
N VAL A 141 5.42 -6.96 -7.44
CA VAL A 141 6.33 -7.94 -8.04
C VAL A 141 5.86 -9.37 -7.80
N VAL A 142 5.40 -9.71 -6.58
CA VAL A 142 5.00 -11.11 -6.30
C VAL A 142 3.78 -11.55 -7.11
N VAL A 143 2.90 -10.62 -7.50
CA VAL A 143 1.76 -10.94 -8.37
C VAL A 143 2.12 -10.81 -9.84
N SER A 144 2.91 -9.80 -10.22
CA SER A 144 3.30 -9.60 -11.62
C SER A 144 4.25 -10.70 -12.12
N ALA A 145 5.18 -11.16 -11.27
CA ALA A 145 6.10 -12.26 -11.54
C ALA A 145 5.52 -13.66 -11.29
N GLY A 146 4.28 -13.76 -10.76
CA GLY A 146 3.58 -15.04 -10.60
C GLY A 146 3.95 -15.87 -9.36
N PHE A 147 4.51 -15.27 -8.31
CA PHE A 147 4.75 -15.97 -7.04
C PHE A 147 3.46 -16.20 -6.24
N SER A 148 2.44 -15.34 -6.41
CA SER A 148 1.12 -15.50 -5.81
C SER A 148 0.05 -14.90 -6.73
N PRO A 149 -1.16 -15.49 -6.84
CA PRO A 149 -2.25 -14.91 -7.63
C PRO A 149 -2.79 -13.62 -7.01
N LEU A 150 -2.68 -13.48 -5.69
CA LEU A 150 -3.19 -12.35 -4.92
C LEU A 150 -2.17 -11.86 -3.91
N ASN A 151 -2.27 -10.58 -3.58
CA ASN A 151 -1.56 -9.98 -2.45
C ASN A 151 -2.49 -9.01 -1.69
N ILE A 152 -2.04 -8.59 -0.51
CA ILE A 152 -2.64 -7.48 0.22
C ILE A 152 -1.56 -6.52 0.72
N GLY A 153 -1.72 -5.26 0.35
CA GLY A 153 -0.92 -4.11 0.73
C GLY A 153 -1.69 -3.10 1.56
N THR A 154 -1.04 -2.00 1.88
CA THR A 154 -1.68 -0.82 2.48
C THR A 154 -1.28 0.44 1.72
N THR A 155 -2.16 1.44 1.70
CA THR A 155 -1.90 2.78 1.15
C THR A 155 -2.30 3.84 2.15
N THR A 156 -1.57 4.94 2.13
CA THR A 156 -1.94 6.19 2.79
C THR A 156 -2.45 7.18 1.73
N ASP A 157 -1.68 7.42 0.66
CA ASP A 157 -2.02 8.42 -0.38
C ASP A 157 -1.79 7.91 -1.82
N GLY A 158 -2.78 7.23 -2.41
CA GLY A 158 -2.73 6.78 -3.81
C GLY A 158 -1.76 5.62 -4.11
N LEU A 159 -1.18 5.01 -3.07
CA LEU A 159 -0.03 4.10 -3.14
C LEU A 159 -0.40 2.65 -3.52
N LEU A 160 -1.69 2.33 -3.64
CA LEU A 160 -2.16 1.07 -4.26
C LEU A 160 -2.24 1.18 -5.78
N VAL A 161 -2.88 2.25 -6.28
CA VAL A 161 -3.26 2.37 -7.70
C VAL A 161 -2.04 2.57 -8.61
N CYS A 162 -1.06 3.35 -8.16
CA CYS A 162 0.10 3.63 -8.99
C CYS A 162 0.99 2.39 -9.25
N PRO A 163 1.45 1.64 -8.23
CA PRO A 163 2.31 0.48 -8.49
C PRO A 163 1.52 -0.68 -9.10
N ALA A 164 0.21 -0.78 -8.88
CA ALA A 164 -0.64 -1.71 -9.61
C ALA A 164 -0.68 -1.39 -11.11
N GLY A 165 -0.87 -0.11 -11.48
CA GLY A 165 -0.84 0.33 -12.88
C GLY A 165 0.48 0.01 -13.58
N ARG A 166 1.61 0.25 -12.90
CA ARG A 166 2.96 -0.08 -13.42
C ARG A 166 3.20 -1.58 -13.57
N ALA A 167 2.67 -2.37 -12.64
CA ALA A 167 2.84 -3.83 -12.64
C ALA A 167 1.79 -4.57 -13.50
N SER A 168 0.94 -3.83 -14.23
CA SER A 168 -0.20 -4.36 -14.99
C SER A 168 -1.11 -5.24 -14.12
N LEU A 169 -1.50 -4.72 -12.95
CA LEU A 169 -2.38 -5.34 -11.97
C LEU A 169 -3.63 -4.51 -11.74
N TYR A 170 -4.69 -5.16 -11.27
CA TYR A 170 -5.89 -4.50 -10.79
C TYR A 170 -5.84 -4.30 -9.29
N THR A 171 -6.41 -3.19 -8.83
CA THR A 171 -6.57 -2.89 -7.41
C THR A 171 -7.72 -1.90 -7.20
N ILE A 172 -8.12 -1.72 -5.95
CA ILE A 172 -8.96 -0.60 -5.53
C ILE A 172 -8.63 -0.27 -4.08
N LYS A 173 -8.42 1.01 -3.79
CA LYS A 173 -8.37 1.50 -2.42
C LYS A 173 -9.82 1.63 -1.91
N PRO A 174 -10.26 0.83 -0.94
CA PRO A 174 -11.61 0.98 -0.43
C PRO A 174 -11.76 2.31 0.34
N THR A 175 -13.02 2.67 0.63
CA THR A 175 -13.32 3.73 1.58
C THR A 175 -12.70 3.37 2.94
N ILE A 176 -12.19 4.38 3.65
CA ILE A 176 -11.60 4.20 4.98
C ILE A 176 -12.67 3.61 5.90
N GLY A 177 -12.28 2.61 6.70
CA GLY A 177 -13.20 1.85 7.56
C GLY A 177 -13.93 0.67 6.89
N VAL A 178 -13.91 0.54 5.56
CA VAL A 178 -14.48 -0.66 4.90
C VAL A 178 -13.67 -1.91 5.23
N VAL A 179 -12.35 -1.79 5.33
CA VAL A 179 -11.45 -2.83 5.84
C VAL A 179 -10.79 -2.27 7.09
N SER A 180 -10.78 -3.04 8.18
CA SER A 180 -10.16 -2.61 9.44
C SER A 180 -8.67 -2.27 9.24
N GLN A 181 -8.21 -1.22 9.95
CA GLN A 181 -6.81 -0.80 10.02
C GLN A 181 -6.09 -1.45 11.24
N ASP A 182 -6.79 -2.25 12.05
CA ASP A 182 -6.23 -2.86 13.25
C ASP A 182 -5.12 -3.84 12.91
N GLY A 183 -4.01 -3.73 13.63
CA GLY A 183 -2.82 -4.54 13.40
C GLY A 183 -2.00 -4.10 12.18
N LEU A 184 -2.15 -2.86 11.70
CA LEU A 184 -1.21 -2.26 10.77
C LEU A 184 -0.15 -1.44 11.52
N ILE A 185 1.11 -1.49 11.07
CA ILE A 185 2.09 -0.44 11.40
C ILE A 185 1.62 0.84 10.69
N PRO A 186 1.16 1.86 11.43
CA PRO A 186 0.39 2.96 10.85
C PRO A 186 1.28 4.05 10.26
N ILE A 187 0.72 4.82 9.34
CA ILE A 187 1.19 6.16 8.98
C ILE A 187 0.16 7.21 9.37
N SER A 188 -1.11 6.99 9.02
CA SER A 188 -2.19 7.92 9.31
C SER A 188 -3.52 7.20 9.42
N HIS A 189 -4.12 7.15 10.60
CA HIS A 189 -5.47 6.60 10.77
C HIS A 189 -6.50 7.30 9.85
N THR A 190 -6.28 8.57 9.50
CA THR A 190 -7.16 9.37 8.64
C THR A 190 -7.06 9.00 7.15
N MET A 191 -6.01 8.29 6.73
CA MET A 191 -5.74 8.03 5.30
C MET A 191 -5.44 6.56 4.98
N ASP A 192 -4.97 5.79 5.96
CA ASP A 192 -4.53 4.42 5.77
C ASP A 192 -5.68 3.50 5.36
N SER A 193 -5.38 2.59 4.43
CA SER A 193 -6.33 1.61 3.97
C SER A 193 -5.61 0.37 3.46
N ALA A 194 -6.08 -0.81 3.85
CA ALA A 194 -5.64 -2.06 3.27
C ALA A 194 -6.29 -2.26 1.89
N GLY A 195 -5.50 -2.69 0.91
CA GLY A 195 -6.02 -3.03 -0.41
C GLY A 195 -5.25 -4.14 -1.07
N ARG A 196 -5.92 -4.77 -2.03
CA ARG A 196 -5.48 -6.01 -2.65
C ARG A 196 -5.09 -5.80 -4.08
N MET A 197 -4.22 -6.67 -4.59
CA MET A 197 -3.87 -6.70 -6.00
C MET A 197 -3.94 -8.11 -6.57
N GLY A 198 -4.12 -8.18 -7.88
CA GLY A 198 -4.48 -9.37 -8.62
C GLY A 198 -4.56 -9.09 -10.12
N LYS A 199 -4.78 -10.15 -10.90
CA LYS A 199 -4.76 -10.08 -12.37
C LYS A 199 -6.13 -9.82 -13.00
N THR A 200 -7.22 -9.85 -12.23
CA THR A 200 -8.56 -9.54 -12.74
C THR A 200 -9.36 -8.67 -11.75
N PRO A 201 -10.28 -7.80 -12.23
CA PRO A 201 -11.19 -7.07 -11.36
C PRO A 201 -12.09 -8.00 -10.53
N TYR A 202 -12.43 -9.18 -11.06
CA TYR A 202 -13.27 -10.16 -10.38
C TYR A 202 -12.58 -10.69 -9.12
N ASP A 203 -11.29 -11.04 -9.20
CA ASP A 203 -10.55 -11.53 -8.04
C ASP A 203 -10.43 -10.44 -6.96
N ILE A 204 -10.26 -9.18 -7.38
CA ILE A 204 -10.20 -8.02 -6.47
C ILE A 204 -11.52 -7.79 -5.75
N ALA A 205 -12.64 -7.98 -6.43
CA ALA A 205 -13.96 -7.87 -5.84
C ALA A 205 -14.26 -9.03 -4.88
N VAL A 206 -13.99 -10.29 -5.28
CA VAL A 206 -14.13 -11.47 -4.41
C VAL A 206 -13.26 -11.33 -3.16
N PHE A 207 -12.04 -10.84 -3.31
CA PHE A 207 -11.15 -10.67 -2.19
C PHE A 207 -11.61 -9.52 -1.26
N LEU A 208 -12.21 -8.45 -1.78
CA LEU A 208 -12.79 -7.40 -0.92
C LEU A 208 -13.88 -7.92 -0.01
N ASP A 209 -14.76 -8.77 -0.55
CA ASP A 209 -15.89 -9.30 0.21
C ASP A 209 -15.45 -10.07 1.44
N ILE A 210 -14.28 -10.73 1.36
CA ILE A 210 -13.67 -11.45 2.48
C ILE A 210 -13.13 -10.47 3.52
N LEU A 211 -12.52 -9.36 3.08
CA LEU A 211 -11.78 -8.45 3.96
C LEU A 211 -12.68 -7.44 4.68
N ARG A 212 -13.81 -7.08 4.07
CA ARG A 212 -14.65 -5.98 4.55
C ARG A 212 -15.21 -6.21 5.96
N GLU A 213 -15.43 -5.14 6.69
CA GLU A 213 -16.15 -5.14 7.97
C GLU A 213 -17.63 -5.47 7.79
N ASP A 214 -18.24 -6.03 8.85
CA ASP A 214 -19.66 -6.35 8.84
C ASP A 214 -20.47 -5.06 8.69
N GLY A 215 -21.48 -5.08 7.81
CA GLY A 215 -22.27 -3.88 7.46
C GLY A 215 -21.61 -2.95 6.44
N ALA A 216 -20.34 -3.13 6.08
CA ALA A 216 -19.73 -2.39 4.97
C ALA A 216 -20.43 -2.73 3.64
N PRO A 217 -20.56 -1.78 2.70
CA PRO A 217 -21.28 -2.00 1.44
C PRO A 217 -20.70 -3.17 0.63
N VAL A 218 -21.60 -3.98 0.08
CA VAL A 218 -21.26 -5.11 -0.81
C VAL A 218 -21.00 -4.58 -2.22
N CYS A 219 -19.98 -5.10 -2.89
CA CYS A 219 -19.58 -4.61 -4.20
C CYS A 219 -19.95 -5.60 -5.31
N TRP A 220 -21.23 -5.71 -5.72
CA TRP A 220 -21.58 -6.53 -6.90
C TRP A 220 -22.69 -5.99 -7.79
N LYS A 221 -22.46 -6.25 -9.10
CA LYS A 221 -23.39 -6.13 -10.23
C LYS A 221 -23.96 -4.73 -10.40
N VAL A 222 -23.10 -3.86 -10.91
CA VAL A 222 -23.52 -2.54 -11.35
C VAL A 222 -23.54 -2.49 -12.88
N GLN A 223 -24.59 -1.88 -13.44
CA GLN A 223 -24.70 -1.63 -14.86
C GLN A 223 -24.12 -0.25 -15.16
N TRP A 224 -23.25 -0.14 -16.17
CA TRP A 224 -22.63 1.14 -16.55
C TRP A 224 -23.68 2.21 -16.88
N GLN A 225 -24.85 1.79 -17.38
CA GLN A 225 -26.00 2.65 -17.68
C GLN A 225 -26.60 3.35 -16.45
N ASN A 226 -26.18 2.98 -15.23
CA ASN A 226 -26.62 3.63 -13.99
C ASN A 226 -25.69 4.76 -13.55
N PHE A 227 -24.50 4.90 -14.14
CA PHE A 227 -23.50 5.87 -13.71
C PHE A 227 -23.31 7.00 -14.70
N SER A 228 -23.12 8.20 -14.16
CA SER A 228 -22.48 9.28 -14.90
C SER A 228 -20.98 9.23 -14.63
N VAL A 229 -20.16 9.32 -15.67
CA VAL A 229 -18.71 9.27 -15.58
C VAL A 229 -18.15 10.62 -15.99
N ALA A 230 -17.36 11.22 -15.10
CA ALA A 230 -16.57 12.42 -15.35
C ALA A 230 -15.11 11.99 -15.53
N ALA A 231 -14.59 12.17 -16.74
CA ALA A 231 -13.23 11.83 -17.08
C ALA A 231 -12.33 13.08 -16.99
N VAL A 232 -11.17 12.92 -16.36
CA VAL A 232 -10.16 13.98 -16.24
C VAL A 232 -9.36 14.10 -17.55
N ASN A 233 -8.66 15.20 -17.76
CA ASN A 233 -7.72 15.29 -18.87
C ASN A 233 -6.46 14.45 -18.56
N TYR A 234 -6.27 13.31 -19.23
CA TYR A 234 -5.11 12.44 -19.01
C TYR A 234 -3.80 12.99 -19.61
N THR A 235 -3.88 13.87 -20.62
CA THR A 235 -2.69 14.44 -21.28
C THR A 235 -2.00 15.52 -20.44
N GLU A 236 -2.74 16.17 -19.54
CA GLU A 236 -2.22 17.15 -18.58
C GLU A 236 -1.70 16.51 -17.29
N ARG A 237 -1.82 15.18 -17.15
CA ARG A 237 -1.51 14.43 -15.92
C ARG A 237 -0.27 13.56 -16.11
N ILE A 238 0.72 14.06 -16.85
CA ILE A 238 2.01 13.41 -17.05
C ILE A 238 3.00 13.94 -16.01
N PHE A 239 3.79 13.05 -15.42
CA PHE A 239 4.82 13.47 -14.46
C PHE A 239 5.91 14.30 -15.13
N PRO A 240 6.51 15.26 -14.41
CA PRO A 240 7.65 16.00 -14.93
C PRO A 240 8.80 15.04 -15.28
N PRO A 241 9.59 15.32 -16.33
CA PRO A 241 10.73 14.48 -16.73
C PRO A 241 11.75 14.21 -15.63
N THR A 242 11.85 15.10 -14.64
CA THR A 242 12.71 14.95 -13.45
C THR A 242 12.28 13.80 -12.54
N TYR A 243 11.01 13.42 -12.55
CA TYR A 243 10.47 12.31 -11.78
C TYR A 243 10.49 11.01 -12.59
N MET A 244 10.02 11.07 -13.84
CA MET A 244 9.92 9.93 -14.73
C MET A 244 10.44 10.31 -16.11
N ALA A 245 11.54 9.68 -16.53
CA ALA A 245 12.07 9.88 -17.86
C ALA A 245 10.99 9.55 -18.92
N PRO A 246 10.67 10.48 -19.82
CA PRO A 246 9.66 10.24 -20.84
C PRO A 246 10.16 9.18 -21.83
N VAL A 247 9.27 8.26 -22.19
CA VAL A 247 9.50 7.30 -23.26
C VAL A 247 8.41 7.53 -24.29
N GLU A 248 8.76 8.22 -25.37
CA GLU A 248 7.79 8.74 -26.36
C GLU A 248 6.85 7.66 -26.88
N SER A 249 7.38 6.50 -27.26
CA SER A 249 6.57 5.37 -27.73
C SER A 249 5.59 4.85 -26.67
N ALA A 250 6.00 4.80 -25.40
CA ALA A 250 5.14 4.41 -24.29
C ALA A 250 4.07 5.47 -24.01
N THR A 251 4.41 6.75 -24.11
CA THR A 251 3.46 7.86 -23.96
C THR A 251 2.40 7.84 -25.06
N ILE A 252 2.79 7.60 -26.31
CA ILE A 252 1.86 7.47 -27.44
C ILE A 252 0.89 6.31 -27.20
N GLU A 253 1.40 5.14 -26.85
CA GLU A 253 0.57 3.95 -26.60
C GLU A 253 -0.36 4.16 -25.40
N MET A 254 0.14 4.74 -24.30
CA MET A 254 -0.65 5.06 -23.12
C MET A 254 -1.79 6.03 -23.44
N ASN A 255 -1.53 7.09 -24.20
CA ASN A 255 -2.56 8.05 -24.63
C ASN A 255 -3.61 7.37 -25.51
N ARG A 256 -3.18 6.50 -26.44
CA ARG A 256 -4.09 5.71 -27.27
C ARG A 256 -5.01 4.82 -26.42
N GLN A 257 -4.46 4.10 -25.43
CA GLN A 257 -5.23 3.25 -24.54
C GLN A 257 -6.18 4.03 -23.63
N PHE A 258 -5.78 5.21 -23.14
CA PHE A 258 -6.68 6.08 -22.39
C PHE A 258 -7.86 6.54 -23.25
N GLN A 259 -7.60 6.93 -24.51
CA GLN A 259 -8.65 7.31 -25.44
C GLN A 259 -9.61 6.15 -25.72
N ASP A 260 -9.09 4.94 -25.99
CA ASP A 260 -9.92 3.74 -26.20
C ASP A 260 -10.83 3.45 -25.00
N ALA A 261 -10.32 3.65 -23.78
CA ALA A 261 -11.09 3.48 -22.55
C ALA A 261 -12.18 4.57 -22.42
N TYR A 262 -11.88 5.81 -22.77
CA TYR A 262 -12.83 6.92 -22.72
C TYR A 262 -13.95 6.73 -23.75
N ASP A 263 -13.61 6.32 -24.96
CA ASP A 263 -14.57 6.01 -26.03
C ASP A 263 -15.50 4.85 -25.62
N THR A 264 -14.95 3.82 -24.97
CA THR A 264 -15.74 2.73 -24.40
C THR A 264 -16.73 3.22 -23.35
N LEU A 265 -16.29 4.10 -22.44
CA LEU A 265 -17.14 4.64 -21.38
C LEU A 265 -18.22 5.59 -21.93
N LYS A 266 -17.92 6.35 -22.98
CA LYS A 266 -18.85 7.26 -23.65
C LYS A 266 -20.10 6.58 -24.17
N VAL A 267 -19.97 5.34 -24.64
CA VAL A 267 -21.10 4.54 -25.16
C VAL A 267 -21.79 3.71 -24.06
N ARG A 268 -21.09 3.38 -22.96
CA ARG A 268 -21.61 2.50 -21.91
C ARG A 268 -22.21 3.21 -20.71
N ALA A 269 -21.70 4.38 -20.34
CA ALA A 269 -22.17 5.15 -19.20
C ALA A 269 -23.52 5.83 -19.51
N ARG A 270 -24.30 6.14 -18.47
CA ARG A 270 -25.52 6.95 -18.61
C ARG A 270 -25.23 8.32 -19.21
N LYS A 271 -24.14 8.92 -18.75
CA LYS A 271 -23.64 10.23 -19.15
C LYS A 271 -22.12 10.19 -19.05
N PHE A 272 -21.45 10.81 -20.01
CA PHE A 272 -20.00 10.96 -20.03
C PHE A 272 -19.64 12.43 -20.24
N SER A 273 -18.73 12.93 -19.40
CA SER A 273 -18.14 14.27 -19.53
C SER A 273 -16.62 14.11 -19.60
N GLU A 274 -15.98 14.75 -20.58
CA GLU A 274 -14.52 14.76 -20.74
C GLU A 274 -13.92 16.05 -20.17
N ASN A 275 -12.62 16.00 -19.85
CA ASN A 275 -11.83 17.14 -19.37
C ASN A 275 -12.42 17.82 -18.14
N VAL A 276 -13.00 17.02 -17.23
CA VAL A 276 -13.53 17.54 -15.97
C VAL A 276 -12.34 17.94 -15.07
N PRO A 277 -12.23 19.22 -14.67
CA PRO A 277 -11.14 19.66 -13.82
C PRO A 277 -11.29 19.08 -12.41
N LEU A 278 -10.17 18.71 -11.79
CA LEU A 278 -10.12 18.40 -10.36
C LEU A 278 -9.54 19.59 -9.60
N PRO A 279 -9.94 19.82 -8.35
CA PRO A 279 -9.28 20.77 -7.46
C PRO A 279 -7.77 20.54 -7.44
N LYS A 280 -7.01 21.63 -7.54
CA LYS A 280 -5.56 21.54 -7.50
C LYS A 280 -5.09 21.27 -6.05
N PRO A 281 -4.07 20.42 -5.83
CA PRO A 281 -3.60 20.08 -4.49
C PRO A 281 -3.24 21.30 -3.62
N GLU A 282 -2.76 22.38 -4.23
CA GLU A 282 -2.36 23.62 -3.55
C GLU A 282 -3.53 24.29 -2.82
N LEU A 283 -4.77 24.00 -3.23
CA LEU A 283 -5.97 24.50 -2.54
C LEU A 283 -6.11 23.92 -1.13
N ALA A 284 -5.49 22.77 -0.85
CA ALA A 284 -5.46 22.13 0.46
C ALA A 284 -4.26 22.61 1.30
N SER A 285 -4.21 23.92 1.55
CA SER A 285 -3.20 24.53 2.43
C SER A 285 -3.83 25.45 3.49
N VAL A 286 -3.19 25.54 4.65
CA VAL A 286 -3.50 26.47 5.75
C VAL A 286 -2.20 27.17 6.13
N ASN A 287 -2.19 28.51 6.17
CA ASN A 287 -1.00 29.31 6.49
C ASN A 287 0.24 28.90 5.67
N ASP A 288 0.08 28.76 4.35
CA ASP A 288 1.11 28.33 3.39
C ASP A 288 1.73 26.94 3.65
N LYS A 289 1.10 26.13 4.51
CA LYS A 289 1.46 24.73 4.75
C LYS A 289 0.44 23.81 4.11
N ASP A 290 0.92 22.84 3.33
CA ASP A 290 0.10 21.76 2.76
C ASP A 290 -0.55 20.96 3.90
N CYS A 291 -1.87 20.79 3.86
CA CYS A 291 -2.63 20.07 4.87
C CYS A 291 -2.18 18.61 5.00
N LYS A 292 -1.87 17.94 3.89
CA LYS A 292 -1.60 16.51 3.87
C LYS A 292 -0.38 16.09 4.72
N PRO A 293 0.83 16.63 4.50
CA PRO A 293 1.99 16.27 5.32
C PRO A 293 1.77 16.65 6.80
N MET A 294 1.09 17.77 7.09
CA MET A 294 0.81 18.16 8.48
C MET A 294 -0.08 17.14 9.19
N ILE A 295 -1.12 16.63 8.51
CA ILE A 295 -1.99 15.58 9.05
C ILE A 295 -1.20 14.27 9.22
N MET A 296 -0.44 13.84 8.20
CA MET A 296 0.32 12.58 8.26
C MET A 296 1.39 12.58 9.36
N LEU A 297 2.15 13.66 9.49
CA LEU A 297 3.17 13.80 10.53
C LEU A 297 2.53 13.77 11.92
N ASN A 298 1.41 14.47 12.11
CA ASN A 298 0.69 14.49 13.37
C ASN A 298 0.09 13.11 13.69
N ASP A 299 -0.57 12.46 12.73
CA ASP A 299 -1.13 11.14 12.93
C ASP A 299 -0.04 10.13 13.29
N PHE A 300 1.06 10.08 12.54
CA PHE A 300 2.15 9.15 12.82
C PHE A 300 2.76 9.35 14.21
N ARG A 301 2.97 10.61 14.64
CA ARG A 301 3.44 10.96 15.98
C ARG A 301 2.59 10.34 17.09
N HIS A 302 1.28 10.24 16.89
CA HIS A 302 0.34 9.72 17.88
C HIS A 302 0.03 8.23 17.69
N ASP A 303 -0.02 7.75 16.46
CA ASP A 303 -0.47 6.41 16.11
C ASP A 303 0.67 5.39 16.25
N PHE A 304 1.91 5.76 15.95
CA PHE A 304 3.05 4.85 16.05
C PHE A 304 3.33 4.39 17.49
N PRO A 305 3.37 5.28 18.52
CA PRO A 305 3.51 4.84 19.91
C PRO A 305 2.35 3.94 20.37
N LYS A 306 1.10 4.28 20.01
CA LYS A 306 -0.07 3.45 20.32
C LYS A 306 0.03 2.06 19.69
N TYR A 307 0.56 1.99 18.46
CA TYR A 307 0.85 0.71 17.82
C TYR A 307 1.89 -0.09 18.62
N LEU A 308 2.99 0.53 19.07
CA LEU A 308 4.00 -0.15 19.89
C LEU A 308 3.40 -0.69 21.20
N ASP A 309 2.53 0.07 21.86
CA ASP A 309 1.83 -0.34 23.08
C ASP A 309 0.87 -1.53 22.86
N SER A 310 0.36 -1.68 21.63
CA SER A 310 -0.52 -2.79 21.25
C SER A 310 0.22 -4.13 21.10
N LEU A 311 1.56 -4.12 20.98
CA LEU A 311 2.37 -5.31 20.79
C LEU A 311 2.59 -6.11 22.09
N GLU A 312 2.77 -7.42 21.95
CA GLU A 312 3.18 -8.29 23.07
C GLU A 312 4.59 -7.89 23.51
N PHE A 313 5.46 -7.68 22.52
CA PHE A 313 6.81 -7.21 22.70
C PHE A 313 7.18 -6.24 21.56
N ALA A 314 7.74 -5.11 21.94
CA ALA A 314 8.26 -4.09 21.04
C ALA A 314 9.73 -3.82 21.41
N PRO A 315 10.70 -3.95 20.49
CA PRO A 315 12.13 -3.70 20.77
C PRO A 315 12.42 -2.23 21.10
N ILE A 316 11.63 -1.33 20.53
CA ILE A 316 11.61 0.11 20.81
C ILE A 316 10.26 0.51 21.42
N LYS A 317 10.23 1.60 22.19
CA LYS A 317 9.02 2.08 22.91
C LYS A 317 8.51 3.42 22.43
N SER A 318 9.23 4.12 21.56
CA SER A 318 8.83 5.45 21.10
C SER A 318 9.32 5.76 19.70
N LEU A 319 8.74 6.81 19.11
CA LEU A 319 9.26 7.40 17.87
C LEU A 319 10.71 7.91 18.04
N GLN A 320 11.04 8.44 19.22
CA GLN A 320 12.40 8.92 19.49
C GLN A 320 13.41 7.76 19.49
N GLU A 321 13.07 6.63 20.12
CA GLU A 321 13.91 5.43 20.09
C GLU A 321 14.07 4.84 18.68
N LEU A 322 13.07 4.98 17.80
CA LEU A 322 13.24 4.60 16.39
C LEU A 322 14.30 5.48 15.69
N ILE A 323 14.23 6.79 15.90
CA ILE A 323 15.17 7.75 15.32
C ILE A 323 16.60 7.49 15.82
N ASP A 324 16.74 7.22 17.12
CA ASP A 324 18.04 6.97 17.74
C ASP A 324 18.59 5.60 17.34
N PHE A 325 17.75 4.57 17.27
CA PHE A 325 18.13 3.26 16.74
C PHE A 325 18.74 3.36 15.34
N ASN A 326 18.11 4.13 14.44
CA ASN A 326 18.61 4.32 13.07
C ASN A 326 19.98 5.02 13.04
N ARG A 327 20.24 5.94 13.98
CA ARG A 327 21.54 6.63 14.10
C ARG A 327 22.62 5.70 14.65
N GLU A 328 22.28 4.90 15.65
CA GLU A 328 23.19 3.92 16.27
C GLU A 328 23.54 2.76 15.34
N HIS A 329 22.63 2.42 14.40
CA HIS A 329 22.78 1.34 13.43
C HIS A 329 22.84 1.88 11.99
N ALA A 330 23.48 3.04 11.81
CA ALA A 330 23.52 3.77 10.55
C ALA A 330 24.11 2.95 9.38
N GLU A 331 24.97 1.98 9.68
CA GLU A 331 25.56 1.08 8.69
C GLU A 331 24.53 0.19 7.96
N VAL A 332 23.39 -0.09 8.60
CA VAL A 332 22.30 -0.88 8.00
C VAL A 332 21.03 -0.06 7.75
N GLU A 333 20.67 0.85 8.66
CA GLU A 333 19.45 1.65 8.54
C GLU A 333 19.66 2.89 7.65
N LEU A 334 20.84 3.50 7.68
CA LEU A 334 21.15 4.73 6.95
C LEU A 334 22.32 4.57 5.96
N PRO A 335 22.33 3.54 5.08
CA PRO A 335 23.45 3.32 4.19
C PRO A 335 23.53 4.42 3.11
N PRO A 336 24.68 4.59 2.43
CA PRO A 336 24.83 5.54 1.34
C PRO A 336 23.70 5.44 0.29
N GLY A 337 23.17 6.59 -0.13
CA GLY A 337 22.01 6.68 -1.03
C GLY A 337 20.64 6.53 -0.34
N HIS A 338 20.63 6.06 0.92
CA HIS A 338 19.41 5.89 1.73
C HIS A 338 19.53 6.55 3.12
N ALA A 339 20.60 7.31 3.38
CA ALA A 339 20.88 7.95 4.66
C ALA A 339 19.99 9.19 4.94
N ASN A 340 18.66 9.01 4.99
CA ASN A 340 17.71 10.07 5.29
C ASN A 340 16.57 9.54 6.16
N GLN A 341 16.33 10.21 7.28
CA GLN A 341 15.19 9.98 8.16
C GLN A 341 14.44 11.25 8.60
N LYS A 342 14.51 12.29 7.76
CA LYS A 342 14.01 13.62 8.09
C LYS A 342 12.50 13.67 8.35
N VAL A 343 11.72 12.76 7.76
CA VAL A 343 10.26 12.72 7.97
C VAL A 343 9.94 12.23 9.39
N LEU A 344 10.72 11.27 9.93
CA LEU A 344 10.59 10.84 11.33
C LEU A 344 10.93 11.99 12.29
N GLU A 345 12.04 12.69 12.02
CA GLU A 345 12.49 13.84 12.82
C GLU A 345 11.43 14.96 12.81
N GLN A 346 10.87 15.29 11.64
CA GLN A 346 9.77 16.24 11.51
C GLN A 346 8.53 15.81 12.32
N ALA A 347 8.16 14.53 12.31
CA ALA A 347 7.04 14.03 13.09
C ALA A 347 7.29 14.13 14.61
N ALA A 348 8.53 13.85 15.03
CA ALA A 348 8.97 13.96 16.43
C ALA A 348 9.10 15.41 16.93
N GLU A 349 9.30 16.37 16.04
CA GLU A 349 9.34 17.81 16.37
C GLU A 349 7.99 18.51 16.23
N LEU A 350 7.07 17.95 15.43
CA LEU A 350 5.79 18.57 15.16
C LEU A 350 4.92 18.68 16.42
N ASN A 351 4.49 19.90 16.73
CA ASN A 351 3.57 20.18 17.81
C ASN A 351 2.36 20.96 17.28
N LEU A 352 1.27 20.24 16.99
CA LEU A 352 -0.02 20.83 16.62
C LEU A 352 -0.98 20.70 17.79
N THR A 353 -1.73 21.76 18.06
CA THR A 353 -2.92 21.67 18.92
C THR A 353 -4.03 20.91 18.20
N ASP A 354 -4.97 20.34 18.96
CA ASP A 354 -6.15 19.66 18.39
C ASP A 354 -6.93 20.59 17.44
N SER A 355 -7.03 21.88 17.77
CA SER A 355 -7.71 22.87 16.93
C SER A 355 -7.01 23.07 15.59
N GLU A 356 -5.68 23.21 15.59
CA GLU A 356 -4.91 23.33 14.35
C GLU A 356 -5.02 22.07 13.50
N TYR A 357 -4.92 20.89 14.11
CA TYR A 357 -5.11 19.62 13.42
C TYR A 357 -6.49 19.53 12.75
N GLN A 358 -7.56 19.89 13.46
CA GLN A 358 -8.91 19.89 12.90
C GLN A 358 -9.09 20.92 11.78
N GLU A 359 -8.38 22.04 11.82
CA GLU A 359 -8.36 23.03 10.74
C GLU A 359 -7.77 22.43 9.46
N TYR A 360 -6.57 21.82 9.54
CA TYR A 360 -5.96 21.13 8.39
C TYR A 360 -6.87 20.03 7.84
N LEU A 361 -7.42 19.18 8.71
CA LEU A 361 -8.28 18.07 8.31
C LEU A 361 -9.57 18.56 7.63
N SER A 362 -10.23 19.56 8.21
CA SER A 362 -11.45 20.13 7.66
C SER A 362 -11.21 20.82 6.32
N LYS A 363 -10.09 21.54 6.19
CA LYS A 363 -9.67 22.16 4.93
C LYS A 363 -9.44 21.12 3.85
N MET A 364 -8.69 20.06 4.14
CA MET A 364 -8.43 18.97 3.20
C MET A 364 -9.74 18.29 2.75
N ARG A 365 -10.63 17.94 3.69
CA ARG A 365 -11.92 17.32 3.38
C ARG A 365 -12.80 18.22 2.51
N ARG A 366 -12.84 19.53 2.80
CA ARG A 366 -13.61 20.49 2.01
C ARG A 366 -13.12 20.58 0.58
N VAL A 367 -11.80 20.62 0.36
CA VAL A 367 -11.22 20.65 -0.99
C VAL A 367 -11.55 19.35 -1.75
N CYS A 368 -11.47 18.20 -1.09
CA CYS A 368 -11.77 16.90 -1.70
C CYS A 368 -13.27 16.67 -1.98
N GLN A 369 -14.18 17.33 -1.27
CA GLN A 369 -15.64 17.21 -1.50
C GLN A 369 -16.15 18.01 -2.71
N VAL A 370 -15.36 19.01 -3.16
CA VAL A 370 -15.69 19.85 -4.33
C VAL A 370 -15.25 19.18 -5.65
N ALA A 371 -14.59 18.03 -5.57
CA ALA A 371 -14.05 17.27 -6.70
C ALA A 371 -15.07 16.36 -7.39
#